data_AF-A0A7S0PYA2-F1
#
_entry.id   AF-A0A7S0PYA2-F1
#
_cell.length_a   1.000
_cell.length_b   1.000
_cell.length_c   1.000
_cell.angle_alpha   90.00
_cell.angle_beta   90.00
_cell.angle_gamma   90.00
#
_symmetry.space_group_name_H-M   'P 1'
#
loop_
_entity.id
_entity.type
_entity.pdbx_description
1 polymer ?
#
loop_
_entity_poly.entity_id
_entity_poly.type
_entity_poly.pdbx_seq_one_letter_code
_entity_poly.pdbx_strand_id
1 'polypeptide(L)'
;GVMMLNPLSSIEISRDKLHTLQTVAAHGISIPKTLVARFPLNLDVILKEFDYPIILKKSSGSQGKGIIKLDSHEQLEDLVDMLDTKDPLIFQEFLKASSGRDLRVFVIGGRVIASMMRIASKGFKAN
;
A
#
# COMPACT_ATOMS: atom_id res chain seq x y z
N GLY A 1 -30.98 17.09 -6.37
CA GLY A 1 -29.68 16.54 -5.91
C GLY A 1 -28.55 17.35 -6.50
N VAL A 2 -27.36 17.33 -5.89
CA VAL A 2 -26.16 18.06 -6.37
C VAL A 2 -25.20 17.06 -7.03
N MET A 3 -24.64 17.44 -8.19
CA MET A 3 -23.64 16.63 -8.88
C MET A 3 -22.32 16.62 -8.08
N MET A 4 -21.77 15.44 -7.82
CA MET A 4 -20.49 15.28 -7.12
C MET A 4 -19.43 14.69 -8.05
N LEU A 5 -18.26 15.33 -8.08
CA LEU A 5 -17.09 14.88 -8.80
C LEU A 5 -15.92 14.86 -7.81
N ASN A 6 -15.55 13.74 -7.20
CA ASN A 6 -15.98 12.34 -7.45
C ASN A 6 -17.25 11.94 -6.66
N PRO A 7 -18.03 10.94 -7.12
CA PRO A 7 -19.18 10.42 -6.36
C PRO A 7 -18.74 9.74 -5.06
N LEU A 8 -19.67 9.61 -4.11
CA LEU A 8 -19.40 9.06 -2.77
C LEU A 8 -18.74 7.68 -2.82
N SER A 9 -19.25 6.78 -3.67
CA SER A 9 -18.70 5.42 -3.82
C SER A 9 -17.23 5.41 -4.23
N SER A 10 -16.82 6.32 -5.14
CA SER A 10 -15.42 6.46 -5.53
C SER A 10 -14.55 6.99 -4.40
N ILE A 11 -15.08 7.91 -3.59
CA ILE A 11 -14.39 8.43 -2.41
C ILE A 11 -14.19 7.30 -1.40
N GLU A 12 -15.23 6.52 -1.09
CA GLU A 12 -15.16 5.38 -0.16
C GLU A 12 -14.11 4.35 -0.60
N ILE A 13 -14.13 3.93 -1.87
CA ILE A 13 -13.13 3.01 -2.44
C ILE A 13 -11.72 3.59 -2.29
N SER A 14 -11.52 4.85 -2.68
CA SER A 14 -10.20 5.49 -2.68
C SER A 14 -9.60 5.73 -1.28
N ARG A 15 -10.43 5.82 -0.25
CA ARG A 15 -9.98 6.01 1.14
C ARG A 15 -9.54 4.71 1.80
N ASP A 16 -10.02 3.57 1.32
CA ASP A 16 -9.62 2.25 1.79
C ASP A 16 -8.61 1.62 0.81
N LYS A 17 -7.37 1.44 1.30
CA LYS A 17 -6.29 0.86 0.49
C LYS A 17 -6.59 -0.56 0.05
N LEU A 18 -7.21 -1.37 0.91
CA LEU A 18 -7.54 -2.76 0.58
C LEU A 18 -8.65 -2.79 -0.48
N HIS A 19 -9.71 -2.01 -0.29
CA HIS A 19 -10.80 -1.94 -1.25
C HIS A 19 -10.31 -1.43 -2.62
N THR A 20 -9.44 -0.42 -2.63
CA THR A 20 -8.78 0.05 -3.86
C THR A 20 -8.01 -1.08 -4.54
N LEU A 21 -7.14 -1.80 -3.81
CA LEU A 21 -6.31 -2.88 -4.36
C LEU A 21 -7.17 -4.02 -4.95
N GLN A 22 -8.22 -4.44 -4.24
CA GLN A 22 -9.17 -5.45 -4.72
C GLN A 22 -9.90 -4.98 -5.98
N THR A 23 -10.34 -3.72 -6.00
CA THR A 23 -11.06 -3.15 -7.13
C THR A 23 -10.20 -3.13 -8.39
N VAL A 24 -8.96 -2.63 -8.30
CA VAL A 24 -8.08 -2.54 -9.47
C VAL A 24 -7.60 -3.92 -9.94
N ALA A 25 -7.34 -4.84 -9.01
CA ALA A 25 -6.98 -6.22 -9.34
C ALA A 25 -8.12 -6.96 -10.06
N ALA A 26 -9.37 -6.79 -9.62
CA ALA A 26 -10.54 -7.37 -10.27
C ALA A 26 -10.74 -6.86 -11.72
N HIS A 27 -10.19 -5.68 -12.05
CA HIS A 27 -10.19 -5.11 -13.39
C HIS A 27 -8.89 -5.37 -14.18
N GLY A 28 -8.04 -6.30 -13.71
CA GLY A 28 -6.82 -6.71 -14.42
C GLY A 28 -5.65 -5.72 -14.32
N ILE A 29 -5.71 -4.73 -13.45
CA ILE A 29 -4.58 -3.83 -13.18
C ILE A 29 -3.62 -4.54 -12.23
N SER A 30 -2.36 -4.69 -12.64
CA SER A 30 -1.33 -5.33 -11.82
C SER A 30 -1.11 -4.57 -10.52
N ILE A 31 -1.08 -5.30 -9.42
CA ILE A 31 -0.71 -4.81 -8.09
C ILE A 31 0.50 -5.60 -7.59
N PRO A 32 1.31 -5.02 -6.69
CA PRO A 32 2.33 -5.80 -5.97
C PRO A 32 1.68 -6.96 -5.24
N LYS A 33 2.39 -8.10 -5.13
CA LYS A 33 1.98 -9.21 -4.27
C LYS A 33 1.61 -8.65 -2.90
N THR A 34 0.38 -8.93 -2.48
CA THR A 34 -0.23 -8.33 -1.29
C THR A 34 -0.86 -9.42 -0.44
N LEU A 35 -0.61 -9.36 0.86
CA LEU A 35 -1.26 -10.20 1.87
C LEU A 35 -1.88 -9.29 2.93
N VAL A 36 -3.09 -9.61 3.35
CA VAL A 36 -3.77 -8.92 4.44
C VAL A 36 -3.81 -9.84 5.64
N ALA A 37 -3.40 -9.32 6.80
CA ALA A 37 -3.47 -10.06 8.05
C ALA A 37 -4.07 -9.20 9.15
N ARG A 38 -4.65 -9.86 10.16
CA ARG A 38 -5.21 -9.24 11.36
C ARG A 38 -4.62 -9.97 12.57
N PHE A 39 -4.50 -9.27 13.68
CA PHE A 39 -4.08 -9.89 14.94
C PHE A 39 -5.06 -10.98 15.40
N PRO A 40 -4.54 -12.07 16.01
CA PRO A 40 -3.12 -12.40 16.15
C PRO A 40 -2.46 -12.77 14.81
N LEU A 41 -1.26 -12.26 14.55
CA LEU A 41 -0.55 -12.51 13.29
C LEU A 41 0.11 -13.88 13.30
N ASN A 42 0.00 -14.60 12.18
CA ASN A 42 0.80 -15.79 11.92
C ASN A 42 1.98 -15.40 11.02
N LEU A 43 3.17 -15.27 11.62
CA LEU A 43 4.38 -14.83 10.91
C LEU A 43 4.82 -15.86 9.86
N ASP A 44 4.63 -17.16 10.11
CA ASP A 44 5.02 -18.21 9.16
C ASP A 44 4.31 -18.07 7.82
N VAL A 45 3.05 -17.63 7.82
CA VAL A 45 2.30 -17.39 6.58
C VAL A 45 2.91 -16.20 5.82
N ILE A 46 3.28 -15.13 6.52
CA ILE A 46 3.91 -13.97 5.91
C ILE A 46 5.27 -14.36 5.30
N LEU A 47 6.08 -15.11 6.04
CA LEU A 47 7.42 -15.54 5.63
C LEU A 47 7.41 -16.56 4.49
N LYS A 48 6.36 -17.37 4.36
CA LYS A 48 6.17 -18.26 3.21
C LYS A 48 5.83 -17.50 1.93
N GLU A 49 5.18 -16.35 2.07
CA GLU A 49 4.67 -15.58 0.93
C GLU A 49 5.64 -14.50 0.43
N PHE A 50 6.58 -14.03 1.25
CA PHE A 50 7.45 -12.91 0.89
C PHE A 50 8.92 -13.16 1.23
N ASP A 51 9.78 -12.72 0.32
CA ASP A 51 11.20 -12.49 0.60
C ASP A 51 11.41 -11.07 1.14
N TYR A 52 12.49 -10.90 1.91
CA TYR A 52 12.89 -9.58 2.37
C TYR A 52 13.55 -8.74 1.26
N PRO A 53 13.35 -7.41 1.28
CA PRO A 53 12.55 -6.66 2.25
C PRO A 53 11.04 -6.66 1.95
N ILE A 54 10.25 -6.48 3.01
CA ILE A 54 8.77 -6.46 2.97
C ILE A 54 8.28 -5.06 3.32
N ILE A 55 7.18 -4.62 2.69
CA ILE A 55 6.50 -3.39 3.05
C ILE A 55 5.28 -3.69 3.92
N LEU A 56 5.24 -3.12 5.11
CA LEU A 56 4.06 -3.10 5.97
C LEU A 56 3.32 -1.77 5.82
N LYS A 57 2.00 -1.84 5.66
CA LYS A 57 1.10 -0.68 5.63
C LYS A 57 -0.07 -0.89 6.58
N LYS A 58 -0.46 0.16 7.31
CA LYS A 58 -1.77 0.21 7.96
C LYS A 58 -2.85 0.45 6.90
N SER A 59 -3.95 -0.30 6.98
CA SER A 59 -5.11 -0.13 6.11
C SER A 59 -5.65 1.31 6.21
N SER A 60 -5.76 1.84 7.43
CA SER A 60 -6.08 3.22 7.76
C SER A 60 -4.82 4.11 7.83
N GLY A 61 -4.87 5.33 7.28
CA GLY A 61 -3.79 6.34 7.37
C GLY A 61 -3.51 7.08 6.06
N SER A 62 -3.21 8.38 6.15
CA SER A 62 -2.89 9.29 5.04
C SER A 62 -1.42 9.79 5.11
N GLN A 63 -0.93 10.41 4.02
CA GLN A 63 0.37 11.10 3.96
C GLN A 63 1.63 10.23 4.21
N GLY A 64 1.60 8.92 3.94
CA GLY A 64 2.80 8.07 4.07
C GLY A 64 3.24 7.76 5.51
N LYS A 65 2.51 8.27 6.51
CA LYS A 65 2.61 7.83 7.91
C LYS A 65 2.02 6.42 8.00
N GLY A 66 2.82 5.46 8.46
CA GLY A 66 2.40 4.06 8.56
C GLY A 66 2.76 3.16 7.37
N ILE A 67 3.73 3.56 6.53
CA ILE A 67 4.44 2.64 5.61
C ILE A 67 5.81 2.34 6.21
N ILE A 68 6.09 1.07 6.50
CA ILE A 68 7.35 0.62 7.09
C ILE A 68 7.99 -0.37 6.14
N LYS A 69 9.31 -0.25 5.94
CA LYS A 69 10.10 -1.24 5.22
C LYS A 69 10.78 -2.10 6.28
N LEU A 70 10.56 -3.41 6.18
CA LEU A 70 11.14 -4.43 7.03
C LEU A 70 12.22 -5.13 6.23
N ASP A 71 13.46 -5.04 6.69
CA ASP A 71 14.64 -5.59 6.02
C ASP A 71 15.03 -6.98 6.55
N SER A 72 14.49 -7.39 7.69
CA SER A 72 14.78 -8.69 8.31
C SER A 72 13.58 -9.27 9.07
N HIS A 73 13.69 -10.54 9.43
CA HIS A 73 12.74 -11.25 10.29
C HIS A 73 12.67 -10.66 11.70
N GLU A 74 13.81 -10.37 12.31
CA GLU A 74 13.91 -9.71 13.62
C GLU A 74 13.12 -8.39 13.65
N GLN A 75 13.24 -7.54 12.62
CA GLN A 75 12.46 -6.30 12.53
C GLN A 75 10.95 -6.53 12.45
N LEU A 76 10.51 -7.64 11.84
CA LEU A 76 9.11 -8.00 11.78
C LEU A 76 8.60 -8.43 13.16
N GLU A 77 9.35 -9.28 13.86
CA GLU A 77 9.00 -9.74 15.21
C GLU A 77 8.90 -8.55 16.19
N ASP A 78 9.95 -7.72 16.26
CA ASP A 78 10.00 -6.52 17.11
C ASP A 78 8.79 -5.61 16.85
N LEU A 79 8.45 -5.40 15.58
CA LEU A 79 7.35 -4.53 15.21
C LEU A 79 6.00 -5.13 15.59
N VAL A 80 5.83 -6.44 15.44
CA VAL A 80 4.58 -7.13 15.78
C VAL A 80 4.33 -7.08 17.29
N ASP A 81 5.36 -7.24 18.11
CA ASP A 81 5.25 -7.12 19.57
C ASP A 81 4.89 -5.70 20.02
N MET A 82 5.32 -4.68 19.27
CA MET A 82 4.96 -3.28 19.53
C MET A 82 3.58 -2.88 18.99
N LEU A 83 3.01 -3.64 18.06
CA LEU A 83 1.75 -3.33 17.40
C LEU A 83 0.59 -4.03 18.11
N ASP A 84 -0.16 -3.30 18.95
CA ASP A 84 -1.50 -3.73 19.37
C ASP A 84 -2.56 -2.98 18.55
N THR A 85 -2.90 -3.52 17.37
CA THR A 85 -3.85 -2.86 16.47
C THR A 85 -5.01 -3.78 16.10
N LYS A 86 -6.23 -3.31 16.35
CA LYS A 86 -7.47 -3.93 15.84
C LYS A 86 -7.62 -3.81 14.32
N ASP A 87 -6.87 -2.91 13.69
CA ASP A 87 -6.96 -2.63 12.26
C ASP A 87 -6.22 -3.69 11.43
N PRO A 88 -6.73 -4.04 10.24
CA PRO A 88 -6.01 -4.88 9.30
C PRO A 88 -4.68 -4.27 8.88
N LEU A 89 -3.66 -5.14 8.80
CA LEU A 89 -2.34 -4.84 8.28
C LEU A 89 -2.21 -5.39 6.86
N ILE A 90 -1.52 -4.64 6.01
CA ILE A 90 -1.25 -4.99 4.62
C ILE A 90 0.25 -5.20 4.47
N PHE A 91 0.65 -6.42 4.14
CA PHE A 91 2.01 -6.81 3.78
C PHE A 91 2.13 -6.84 2.26
N GLN A 92 3.20 -6.25 1.72
CA GLN A 92 3.46 -6.22 0.29
C GLN A 92 4.92 -6.51 -0.01
N GLU A 93 5.17 -7.11 -1.17
CA GLU A 93 6.54 -7.22 -1.67
C GLU A 93 7.17 -5.84 -1.88
N PHE A 94 8.48 -5.75 -1.63
CA PHE A 94 9.23 -4.54 -1.97
C PHE A 94 9.73 -4.59 -3.41
N LEU A 95 9.20 -3.71 -4.25
CA LEU A 95 9.64 -3.55 -5.63
C LEU A 95 10.98 -2.81 -5.71
N LYS A 96 12.09 -3.55 -5.65
CA LYS A 96 13.47 -3.01 -5.71
C LYS A 96 13.69 -2.15 -6.96
N ALA A 97 13.15 -2.55 -8.11
CA ALA A 97 13.28 -1.84 -9.38
C ALA A 97 12.71 -0.41 -9.34
N SER A 98 11.69 -0.15 -8.54
CA SER A 98 11.07 1.18 -8.38
C SER A 98 11.46 1.85 -7.07
N SER A 99 12.47 1.35 -6.34
CA SER A 99 12.90 1.97 -5.08
C SER A 99 13.26 3.44 -5.28
N GLY A 100 12.67 4.32 -4.46
CA GLY A 100 12.92 5.76 -4.51
C GLY A 100 12.31 6.45 -5.74
N ARG A 101 11.42 5.78 -6.49
CA ARG A 101 10.75 6.36 -7.66
C ARG A 101 9.28 5.99 -7.70
N ASP A 102 8.42 6.96 -7.99
CA ASP A 102 7.02 6.66 -8.32
C ASP A 102 6.52 7.53 -9.49
N LEU A 103 5.73 6.91 -10.36
CA LEU A 103 5.03 7.59 -11.44
C LEU A 103 3.65 8.00 -10.93
N ARG A 104 3.36 9.30 -10.93
CA ARG A 104 2.02 9.82 -10.68
C ARG A 104 1.35 10.17 -12.00
N VAL A 105 0.14 9.65 -12.19
CA VAL A 105 -0.68 9.91 -13.37
C VAL A 105 -1.97 10.57 -12.92
N PHE A 106 -2.34 11.67 -13.57
CA PHE A 106 -3.57 12.42 -13.32
C PHE A 106 -4.58 12.12 -14.43
N VAL A 107 -5.79 11.69 -14.04
CA VAL A 107 -6.85 11.28 -14.96
C VAL A 107 -8.10 12.11 -14.70
N ILE A 108 -8.69 12.69 -15.75
CA ILE A 108 -9.98 13.40 -15.72
C ILE A 108 -10.87 12.85 -16.82
N GLY A 109 -12.09 12.44 -16.47
CA GLY A 109 -13.08 11.94 -17.44
C GLY A 109 -12.57 10.75 -18.28
N GLY A 110 -11.79 9.85 -17.66
CA GLY A 110 -11.21 8.68 -18.32
C GLY A 110 -9.98 8.97 -19.20
N ARG A 111 -9.47 10.21 -19.22
CA ARG A 111 -8.29 10.59 -20.00
C ARG A 111 -7.14 11.01 -19.11
N VAL A 112 -5.92 10.52 -19.41
CA VAL A 112 -4.69 10.99 -18.78
C VAL A 112 -4.42 12.43 -19.24
N ILE A 113 -4.34 13.36 -18.29
CA ILE A 113 -4.10 14.78 -18.57
C ILE A 113 -2.68 15.24 -18.22
N ALA A 114 -2.02 14.55 -17.31
CA ALA A 114 -0.66 14.86 -16.88
C ALA A 114 -0.01 13.63 -16.21
N SER A 115 1.31 13.60 -16.21
CA SER A 115 2.07 12.65 -15.40
C SER A 115 3.36 13.29 -14.89
N MET A 116 3.90 12.77 -13.80
CA MET A 116 5.21 13.15 -13.29
C MET A 116 5.90 11.94 -12.65
N MET A 117 7.21 11.86 -12.82
CA MET A 117 8.04 10.94 -12.07
C MET A 117 8.60 11.67 -10.85
N ARG A 118 8.34 11.14 -9.67
CA ARG A 118 8.92 11.63 -8.42
C ARG A 118 10.08 10.76 -8.04
N ILE A 119 11.14 11.39 -7.54
CA ILE A 119 12.39 10.73 -7.18
C ILE A 119 12.72 11.16 -5.75
N ALA A 120 12.92 10.18 -4.87
CA ALA A 120 13.29 10.41 -3.48
C ALA A 120 14.72 10.97 -3.40
N SER A 121 14.94 12.01 -2.60
CA SER A 121 16.29 12.51 -2.32
C SER A 121 17.08 11.55 -1.42
N LYS A 122 16.40 10.83 -0.52
CA LYS A 122 16.94 9.76 0.33
C LYS A 122 15.86 8.72 0.62
N GLY A 123 16.25 7.45 0.75
CA GLY A 123 15.34 6.35 1.10
C GLY A 123 14.47 5.85 -0.05
N PHE A 124 13.49 5.00 0.26
CA PHE A 124 12.69 4.28 -0.75
C PHE A 124 11.38 4.98 -1.13
N LYS A 125 10.92 5.97 -0.34
CA LYS A 125 9.63 6.64 -0.54
C LYS A 125 9.85 7.94 -1.31
N ALA A 126 9.23 8.07 -2.48
CA ALA A 126 9.34 9.24 -3.37
C ALA A 126 8.19 10.25 -3.17
N ASN A 127 7.69 10.36 -1.93
CA ASN A 127 6.50 11.15 -1.60
C ASN A 127 6.72 12.66 -1.54
#